data_AF-A0A183I6Z3-F1
#
_entry.id   AF-A0A183I6Z3-F1
#
_cell.length_a   1.000
_cell.length_b   1.000
_cell.length_c   1.000
_cell.angle_alpha   90.00
_cell.angle_beta   90.00
_cell.angle_gamma   90.00
#
_symmetry.space_group_name_H-M   'P 1'
#
loop_
_entity.id
_entity.type
_entity.pdbx_description
1 polymer ?
#
loop_
_entity_poly.entity_id
_entity_poly.type
_entity_poly.pdbx_seq_one_letter_code
_entity_poly.pdbx_strand_id
1 'polypeptide(L)'
;MNVHLFRRCMSLSAAVRATEQIVRSPVQVHGVEGRYAVALYSAAVKDKNLDAIEKDLKSLQNVYQTSAKFKNFVLDPALTPLAKVNTIKDVAKNLNVSKETLNFLG
;
A
#
# COMPACT_ATOMS: atom_id res chain seq x y z
N MET A 1 -43.29 35.67 0.59
CA MET A 1 -43.32 34.34 1.25
C MET A 1 -42.43 33.41 0.43
N ASN A 2 -41.16 33.23 0.81
CA ASN A 2 -40.58 31.95 1.25
C ASN A 2 -40.94 30.75 0.35
N VAL A 3 -40.02 29.94 -0.19
CA VAL A 3 -38.78 29.44 0.41
C VAL A 3 -37.82 28.91 -0.67
N HIS A 4 -36.53 29.21 -0.52
CA HIS A 4 -35.43 28.44 -1.10
C HIS A 4 -35.52 26.97 -0.66
N LEU A 5 -35.48 26.00 -1.59
CA LEU A 5 -35.17 24.61 -1.24
C LEU A 5 -34.10 24.04 -2.17
N PHE A 6 -32.86 24.30 -1.78
CA PHE A 6 -31.65 23.50 -2.02
C PHE A 6 -31.88 22.13 -2.67
N ARG A 7 -31.62 22.02 -3.98
CA ARG A 7 -31.27 20.73 -4.60
C ARG A 7 -29.77 20.51 -4.38
N ARG A 8 -29.41 20.11 -3.16
CA ARG A 8 -28.05 19.68 -2.82
C ARG A 8 -27.68 18.48 -3.69
N CYS A 9 -26.76 18.68 -4.63
CA CYS A 9 -26.00 17.62 -5.27
C CYS A 9 -25.23 16.86 -4.18
N MET A 10 -25.76 15.74 -3.68
CA MET A 10 -24.95 14.80 -2.90
C MET A 10 -24.01 14.09 -3.87
N SER A 11 -22.71 14.33 -3.75
CA SER A 11 -21.71 13.55 -4.48
C SER A 11 -21.67 12.13 -3.92
N LEU A 12 -21.96 11.13 -4.76
CA LEU A 12 -21.88 9.69 -4.46
C LEU A 12 -20.46 9.16 -4.18
N SER A 13 -19.45 10.03 -4.10
CA SER A 13 -18.05 9.64 -3.90
C SER A 13 -17.77 8.95 -2.55
N ALA A 14 -18.64 9.13 -1.54
CA ALA A 14 -18.52 8.43 -0.26
C ALA A 14 -19.05 6.98 -0.31
N ALA A 15 -20.08 6.70 -1.12
CA ALA A 15 -20.72 5.38 -1.19
C ALA A 15 -19.84 4.35 -1.92
N VAL A 16 -19.08 4.77 -2.93
CA VAL A 16 -18.15 3.89 -3.67
C VAL A 16 -17.00 3.38 -2.79
N ARG A 17 -16.62 4.10 -1.72
CA ARG A 17 -15.58 3.65 -0.79
C ARG A 17 -16.06 2.65 0.26
N ALA A 18 -17.37 2.41 0.36
CA ALA A 18 -17.96 1.56 1.40
C ALA A 18 -18.08 0.08 0.98
N THR A 19 -17.82 -0.26 -0.28
CA THR A 19 -18.01 -1.63 -0.80
C THR A 19 -16.89 -2.60 -0.42
N GLU A 20 -15.74 -2.10 0.03
CA GLU A 20 -14.68 -2.94 0.60
C GLU A 20 -14.71 -2.82 2.12
N GLN A 21 -15.03 -3.91 2.81
CA GLN A 21 -14.94 -4.00 4.27
C GLN A 21 -13.47 -3.84 4.68
N ILE A 22 -13.00 -2.62 4.87
CA ILE A 22 -11.64 -2.32 5.32
C ILE A 22 -11.59 -2.61 6.82
N VAL A 23 -10.81 -3.62 7.22
CA VAL A 23 -10.53 -3.91 8.62
C VAL A 23 -9.75 -2.73 9.18
N ARG A 24 -10.30 -2.07 10.20
CA ARG A 24 -9.63 -0.93 10.83
C ARG A 24 -8.41 -1.41 11.59
N SER A 25 -7.27 -0.77 11.34
CA SER A 25 -6.08 -0.91 12.18
C SER A 25 -6.40 -0.46 13.61
N PRO A 26 -5.90 -1.19 14.63
CA PRO A 26 -6.10 -0.82 16.04
C PRO A 26 -5.49 0.54 16.38
N VAL A 27 -4.42 0.93 15.68
CA VAL A 27 -3.82 2.27 15.77
C VAL A 27 -4.21 3.07 14.54
N GLN A 28 -4.77 4.25 14.76
CA GLN A 28 -5.12 5.18 13.68
C GLN A 28 -3.87 5.87 13.15
N VAL A 29 -3.48 5.52 11.94
CA VAL A 29 -2.38 6.16 11.20
C VAL A 29 -2.94 7.06 10.11
N HIS A 30 -2.32 8.24 9.94
CA HIS A 30 -2.79 9.29 9.04
C HIS A 30 -1.79 9.52 7.90
N GLY A 31 -2.18 10.35 6.93
CA GLY A 31 -1.34 10.67 5.77
C GLY A 31 -1.42 9.64 4.63
N VAL A 32 -0.58 9.83 3.62
CA VAL A 32 -0.50 8.93 2.46
C VAL A 32 0.06 7.56 2.87
N GLU A 33 1.14 7.58 3.65
CA GLU A 33 1.80 6.41 4.23
C GLU A 33 0.82 5.58 5.08
N GLY A 34 0.07 6.25 5.97
CA GLY A 34 -0.91 5.60 6.84
C GLY A 34 -2.04 4.92 6.06
N ARG A 35 -2.48 5.49 4.93
CA ARG A 35 -3.48 4.86 4.07
C ARG A 35 -2.96 3.56 3.45
N TYR A 36 -1.72 3.53 2.98
CA TYR A 36 -1.09 2.31 2.48
C TYR A 36 -0.92 1.27 3.58
N ALA A 37 -0.47 1.68 4.78
CA ALA A 37 -0.33 0.79 5.93
C ALA A 37 -1.66 0.16 6.36
N VAL A 38 -2.75 0.95 6.45
CA VAL A 38 -4.09 0.45 6.80
C VAL A 38 -4.63 -0.47 5.72
N ALA A 39 -4.43 -0.17 4.44
CA ALA A 39 -4.84 -1.03 3.35
C ALA A 39 -4.13 -2.39 3.39
N LEU A 40 -2.80 -2.39 3.58
CA LEU A 40 -2.01 -3.61 3.69
C LEU A 40 -2.42 -4.42 4.93
N TYR A 41 -2.58 -3.77 6.09
CA TYR A 41 -3.07 -4.42 7.29
C TYR A 41 -4.45 -5.04 7.09
N SER A 42 -5.37 -4.32 6.43
CA SER A 42 -6.69 -4.84 6.15
C SER A 42 -6.66 -6.05 5.20
N ALA A 43 -5.75 -6.10 4.23
CA ALA A 43 -5.60 -7.26 3.35
C ALA A 43 -5.01 -8.44 4.14
N ALA A 44 -3.93 -8.19 4.89
CA ALA A 44 -3.24 -9.19 5.70
C ALA A 44 -4.15 -9.87 6.74
N VAL A 45 -5.04 -9.11 7.39
CA VAL A 45 -6.01 -9.66 8.36
C VAL A 45 -7.04 -10.55 7.67
N LYS A 46 -7.51 -10.18 6.47
CA LYS A 46 -8.48 -10.98 5.71
C LYS A 46 -7.89 -12.31 5.26
N ASP A 47 -6.64 -12.27 4.80
CA ASP A 47 -5.91 -13.44 4.31
C ASP A 47 -5.20 -14.23 5.42
N LYS A 48 -5.28 -13.75 6.68
CA LYS A 48 -4.64 -14.34 7.88
C LYS A 48 -3.13 -14.54 7.71
N ASN A 49 -2.46 -13.66 6.96
CA ASN A 49 -1.04 -13.79 6.60
C ASN A 49 -0.16 -12.67 7.20
N LEU A 50 -0.52 -12.21 8.41
CA LEU A 50 0.14 -11.09 9.08
C LEU A 50 1.62 -11.37 9.37
N ASP A 51 1.94 -12.53 9.94
CA ASP A 51 3.30 -12.88 10.35
C ASP A 51 4.28 -12.95 9.17
N ALA A 52 3.83 -13.47 8.01
CA ALA A 52 4.67 -13.53 6.82
C ALA A 52 4.94 -12.14 6.25
N ILE A 53 3.90 -11.30 6.13
CA ILE A 53 4.04 -9.94 5.62
C ILE A 53 4.96 -9.11 6.53
N GLU A 54 4.87 -9.27 7.85
CA GLU A 54 5.79 -8.59 8.77
C GLU A 54 7.25 -9.00 8.53
N LYS A 55 7.50 -10.30 8.39
CA LYS A 55 8.85 -10.83 8.12
C LYS A 55 9.38 -10.35 6.76
N ASP A 56 8.53 -10.30 5.74
CA ASP A 56 8.88 -9.81 4.42
C ASP A 56 9.28 -8.34 4.45
N LEU A 57 8.47 -7.49 5.12
CA LEU A 57 8.76 -6.06 5.26
C LEU A 57 10.05 -5.79 6.04
N LYS A 58 10.32 -6.57 7.11
CA LYS A 58 11.60 -6.50 7.85
C LYS A 58 12.78 -6.87 6.96
N SER A 59 12.63 -7.90 6.14
CA SER A 59 13.67 -8.34 5.21
C SER A 59 13.94 -7.28 4.13
N LEU A 60 12.89 -6.68 3.56
CA LEU A 60 13.00 -5.58 2.61
C LEU A 60 13.64 -4.34 3.22
N GLN A 61 13.29 -3.98 4.46
CA GLN A 61 13.91 -2.88 5.18
C GLN A 61 15.41 -3.12 5.37
N ASN A 62 15.81 -4.34 5.72
CA ASN A 62 17.21 -4.72 5.87
C ASN A 62 17.98 -4.59 4.55
N VAL A 63 17.42 -5.07 3.43
CA VAL A 63 18.00 -4.90 2.09
C VAL A 63 18.16 -3.42 1.73
N TYR A 64 17.17 -2.59 2.04
CA TYR A 64 17.23 -1.15 1.79
C TYR A 64 18.33 -0.44 2.61
N GLN A 65 18.57 -0.89 3.84
CA GLN A 65 19.61 -0.33 4.71
C GLN A 65 21.02 -0.82 4.37
N THR A 66 21.17 -2.09 4.00
CA THR A 66 22.47 -2.72 3.75
C THR A 66 23.00 -2.46 2.34
N SER A 67 22.13 -2.41 1.34
CA SER A 67 22.54 -2.25 -0.06
C SER A 67 22.44 -0.78 -0.51
N ALA A 68 23.58 -0.09 -0.50
CA ALA A 68 23.68 1.26 -1.06
C ALA A 68 23.27 1.33 -2.55
N LYS A 69 23.52 0.25 -3.30
CA LYS A 69 23.11 0.13 -4.71
C LYS A 69 21.59 0.12 -4.85
N PHE A 70 20.89 -0.63 -4.00
CA PHE A 70 19.43 -0.70 -4.02
C PHE A 70 18.80 0.64 -3.61
N LYS A 71 19.38 1.30 -2.59
CA LYS A 71 18.93 2.64 -2.18
C LYS A 71 19.04 3.67 -3.31
N ASN A 72 20.18 3.70 -4.00
CA ASN A 72 20.38 4.60 -5.14
C ASN A 72 19.42 4.27 -6.30
N PHE A 73 19.18 2.98 -6.56
CA PHE A 73 18.23 2.53 -7.58
C PHE A 73 16.80 3.03 -7.33
N VAL A 74 16.33 2.96 -6.08
CA VAL A 74 14.98 3.43 -5.71
C VAL A 74 14.84 4.94 -5.92
N LEU A 75 15.87 5.70 -5.54
CA LEU A 75 15.89 7.17 -5.60
C LEU A 75 16.16 7.73 -7.01
N ASP A 76 16.75 6.94 -7.92
CA ASP A 76 17.17 7.41 -9.24
C ASP A 76 15.97 7.80 -10.13
N PRO A 77 15.77 9.07 -10.49
CA PRO A 77 14.66 9.50 -11.32
C PRO A 77 14.83 9.15 -12.82
N ALA A 78 16.01 8.70 -13.27
CA ALA A 78 16.29 8.44 -14.68
C ALA A 78 15.65 7.15 -15.22
N LEU A 79 15.23 6.26 -14.33
CA LEU A 79 14.62 4.98 -14.70
C LEU A 79 13.13 5.14 -14.99
N THR A 80 12.65 4.47 -16.03
CA THR A 80 11.21 4.44 -16.35
C THR A 80 10.42 3.77 -15.22
N PRO A 81 9.22 4.26 -14.89
CA PRO A 81 8.42 3.71 -13.79
C PRO A 81 8.16 2.20 -13.93
N LEU A 82 7.91 1.73 -15.16
CA LEU A 82 7.69 0.30 -15.44
C LEU A 82 8.95 -0.55 -15.20
N ALA A 83 10.12 -0.05 -15.57
CA ALA A 83 11.38 -0.75 -15.30
C ALA A 83 11.65 -0.85 -13.79
N LYS A 84 11.33 0.20 -13.02
CA LYS A 84 11.42 0.18 -11.55
C LYS A 84 10.49 -0.85 -10.93
N VAL A 85 9.23 -0.93 -11.37
CA VAL A 85 8.28 -1.91 -10.83
C VAL A 85 8.73 -3.34 -11.13
N ASN A 86 9.17 -3.61 -12.35
CA ASN A 86 9.61 -4.97 -12.75
C ASN A 86 10.84 -5.43 -11.95
N THR A 87 11.85 -4.57 -11.83
CA THR A 87 13.06 -4.86 -11.06
C THR A 87 12.77 -5.04 -9.56
N ILE A 88 11.88 -4.24 -8.97
CA ILE A 88 11.43 -4.41 -7.58
C ILE A 88 10.70 -5.76 -7.43
N LYS A 89 9.83 -6.13 -8.37
CA LYS A 89 9.17 -7.45 -8.38
C LYS A 89 10.19 -8.59 -8.45
N ASP A 90 11.24 -8.45 -9.25
CA ASP A 90 12.27 -9.49 -9.36
C ASP A 90 13.13 -9.58 -8.10
N VAL A 91 13.49 -8.46 -7.47
CA VAL A 91 14.17 -8.46 -6.16
C VAL A 91 13.28 -9.11 -5.09
N ALA A 92 12.00 -8.77 -5.07
CA ALA A 92 11.04 -9.34 -4.14
C ALA A 92 10.90 -10.87 -4.33
N LYS A 93 10.82 -11.35 -5.58
CA LYS A 93 10.83 -12.80 -5.87
C LYS A 93 12.10 -13.49 -5.38
N ASN A 94 13.27 -12.87 -5.56
CA ASN A 94 14.54 -13.41 -5.06
C ASN A 94 14.58 -13.51 -3.53
N LEU A 95 13.87 -12.63 -2.83
CA LEU A 95 13.72 -12.63 -1.37
C LEU A 95 12.65 -13.62 -0.87
N ASN A 96 11.99 -14.36 -1.77
CA ASN A 96 10.90 -15.28 -1.46
C ASN A 96 9.76 -14.64 -0.63
N VAL A 97 9.39 -13.39 -0.96
CA VAL A 97 8.27 -12.74 -0.26
C VAL A 97 6.93 -13.36 -0.65
N SER A 98 5.95 -13.20 0.23
CA SER A 98 4.57 -13.61 0.02
C SER A 98 3.89 -12.89 -1.16
N LYS A 99 2.82 -13.49 -1.69
CA LYS A 99 2.08 -12.99 -2.86
C LYS A 99 1.44 -11.62 -2.58
N GLU A 100 1.02 -11.43 -1.35
CA GLU A 100 0.41 -10.22 -0.80
C GLU A 100 1.43 -9.08 -0.79
N THR A 101 2.65 -9.35 -0.33
CA THR A 101 3.76 -8.39 -0.40
C THR A 101 4.14 -8.07 -1.85
N LEU A 102 4.14 -9.06 -2.76
CA LEU A 102 4.40 -8.82 -4.19
C LEU A 102 3.35 -7.91 -4.84
N ASN A 103 2.07 -8.11 -4.49
CA ASN A 103 0.98 -7.27 -4.97
C ASN A 103 1.08 -5.84 -4.41
N PHE A 104 1.58 -5.68 -3.18
CA PHE A 104 1.76 -4.37 -2.57
C PHE A 104 2.87 -3.54 -3.26
N LEU A 105 3.92 -4.20 -3.76
CA LEU A 105 5.06 -3.55 -4.42
C LEU A 105 4.83 -3.29 -5.92
N GLY A 106 3.67 -3.65 -6.47
CA GLY A 106 3.53 -4.00 -7.87
C GLY A 106 2.37 -3.41 -8.65
#